data_AF-A0AAU3ZEY4-F1
#
_entry.id   AF-A0AAU3ZEY4-F1
#
_cell.length_a   1.000
_cell.length_b   1.000
_cell.length_c   1.000
_cell.angle_alpha   90.00
_cell.angle_beta   90.00
_cell.angle_gamma   90.00
#
_symmetry.space_group_name_H-M   'P 1'
#
loop_
_entity.id
_entity.type
_entity.pdbx_description
1 polymer ?
#
loop_
_entity_poly.entity_id
_entity_poly.type
_entity_poly.pdbx_seq_one_letter_code
_entity_poly.pdbx_strand_id
1 'polypeptide(L)'
;MLIPLPKAIDRYKQEPGAPGNAYDWYRRSAQRDNKVWIHDRTVPVVKVGRQWMVDDGHLDAALAAMAKARALRAQRSAEYCRHVLHPGTVDMDGGRHRVVGAFHFVWSDMAIAVQRSNGCWVCNTCWAPASEEHGGEECHRCLDWGSCRTNCTLTGISCRTCGVSQAA
;
A
#
# COMPACT_ATOMS: atom_id res chain seq x y z
N MET A 1 8.84 -4.51 29.47
CA MET A 1 8.73 -3.40 30.46
C MET A 1 7.54 -2.56 30.04
N LEU A 2 6.68 -2.10 30.96
CA LEU A 2 5.53 -1.29 30.57
C LEU A 2 5.91 0.20 30.51
N ILE A 3 5.61 0.85 29.40
CA ILE A 3 5.76 2.30 29.21
C ILE A 3 4.40 2.97 28.98
N PRO A 4 4.20 4.23 29.39
CA PRO A 4 2.96 4.95 29.11
C PRO A 4 2.72 5.10 27.61
N LEU A 5 1.46 4.93 27.19
CA LEU A 5 1.05 5.09 25.78
C LEU A 5 1.50 6.42 25.16
N PRO A 6 1.41 7.61 25.82
CA PRO A 6 1.94 8.84 25.26
C PRO A 6 3.42 8.73 24.86
N LYS A 7 4.25 8.17 25.75
CA LYS A 7 5.69 7.96 25.51
C LYS A 7 5.93 6.99 24.36
N ALA A 8 5.14 5.92 24.26
CA ALA A 8 5.21 4.98 23.14
C ALA A 8 4.88 5.66 21.79
N ILE A 9 3.84 6.51 21.76
CA ILE A 9 3.46 7.27 20.56
C ILE A 9 4.50 8.32 20.21
N ASP A 10 5.13 8.97 21.19
CA ASP A 10 6.21 9.92 20.94
C ASP A 10 7.43 9.24 20.31
N ARG A 11 7.81 8.05 20.80
CA ARG A 11 8.85 7.21 20.15
C ARG A 11 8.47 6.88 18.71
N TYR A 12 7.24 6.42 18.48
CA TYR A 12 6.77 6.11 17.13
C TYR A 12 6.82 7.34 16.20
N LYS A 13 6.45 8.53 16.68
CA LYS A 13 6.47 9.77 15.89
C LYS A 13 7.87 10.25 15.53
N GLN A 14 8.91 9.78 16.21
CA GLN A 14 10.31 10.08 15.85
C GLN A 14 10.79 9.24 14.66
N GLU A 15 10.08 8.16 14.30
CA GLU A 15 10.46 7.33 13.18
C GLU A 15 10.19 8.01 11.83
N PRO A 16 11.11 7.87 10.85
CA PRO A 16 10.88 8.37 9.50
C PRO A 16 9.63 7.75 8.86
N GLY A 17 8.73 8.59 8.37
CA GLY A 17 7.49 8.16 7.72
C GLY A 17 6.35 7.81 8.69
N ALA A 18 6.49 8.11 9.98
CA ALA A 18 5.40 7.99 10.93
C ALA A 18 4.21 8.91 10.53
N PRO A 19 2.97 8.43 10.62
CA PRO A 19 1.79 9.19 10.26
C PRO A 19 1.52 10.31 11.28
N GLY A 20 0.99 11.43 10.78
CA GLY A 20 0.65 12.61 11.58
C GLY A 20 -0.60 12.49 12.46
N ASN A 21 -1.03 11.29 12.82
CA ASN A 21 -2.25 11.11 13.62
C ASN A 21 -2.13 11.77 15.01
N ALA A 22 -3.21 12.43 15.43
CA ALA A 22 -3.32 13.00 16.77
C ALA A 22 -3.30 11.90 17.85
N TYR A 23 -2.77 12.21 19.04
CA TYR A 23 -2.71 11.24 20.15
C TYR A 23 -4.08 10.66 20.51
N ASP A 24 -5.15 11.47 20.42
CA ASP A 24 -6.51 11.04 20.74
C ASP A 24 -6.99 9.88 19.87
N TRP A 25 -6.51 9.77 18.63
CA TRP A 25 -6.82 8.63 17.76
C TRP A 25 -6.32 7.32 18.37
N TYR A 26 -5.08 7.29 18.87
CA TYR A 26 -4.50 6.13 19.54
C TYR A 26 -5.21 5.83 20.86
N ARG A 27 -5.58 6.88 21.62
CA ARG A 27 -6.36 6.72 22.86
C ARG A 27 -7.73 6.08 22.61
N ARG A 28 -8.44 6.47 21.55
CA ARG A 28 -9.71 5.86 21.16
C ARG A 28 -9.53 4.41 20.71
N SER A 29 -8.47 4.11 19.95
CA SER A 29 -8.11 2.74 19.56
C SER A 29 -7.85 1.86 20.79
N ALA A 30 -7.04 2.35 21.73
CA ALA A 30 -6.75 1.68 23.00
C ALA A 30 -8.04 1.37 23.77
N GLN A 31 -8.95 2.35 23.89
CA GLN A 31 -10.21 2.18 24.60
C GLN A 31 -11.16 1.18 23.93
N ARG A 32 -11.25 1.19 22.60
CA ARG A 32 -12.18 0.33 21.85
C ARG A 32 -11.68 -1.10 21.74
N ASP A 33 -10.39 -1.26 21.44
CA ASP A 33 -9.86 -2.53 20.94
C ASP A 33 -8.75 -3.12 21.83
N ASN A 34 -8.38 -2.45 22.94
CA ASN A 34 -7.21 -2.79 23.77
C ASN A 34 -5.91 -2.97 22.97
N LYS A 35 -5.81 -2.26 21.84
CA LYS A 35 -4.63 -2.23 20.98
C LYS A 35 -4.53 -0.91 20.24
N VAL A 36 -3.31 -0.58 19.83
CA VAL A 36 -3.03 0.59 18.98
C VAL A 36 -2.33 0.15 17.71
N TRP A 37 -2.62 0.84 16.61
CA TRP A 37 -1.94 0.60 15.34
C TRP A 37 -0.63 1.40 15.30
N ILE A 38 0.47 0.70 15.13
CA ILE A 38 1.79 1.24 14.81
C ILE A 38 2.09 0.77 13.39
N HIS A 39 1.97 1.68 12.44
CA HIS A 39 1.96 1.40 11.00
C HIS A 39 0.93 0.32 10.62
N ASP A 40 1.39 -0.83 10.13
CA ASP A 40 0.59 -2.00 9.73
C ASP A 40 0.42 -3.04 10.85
N ARG A 41 1.00 -2.79 12.03
CA ARG A 41 0.99 -3.72 13.16
C ARG A 41 0.11 -3.21 14.29
N THR A 42 -0.52 -4.16 14.99
CA THR A 42 -1.22 -3.85 16.24
C THR A 42 -0.31 -4.15 17.42
N VAL A 43 -0.21 -3.20 18.33
CA VAL A 43 0.52 -3.33 19.59
C VAL A 43 -0.51 -3.39 20.71
N PRO A 44 -0.52 -4.47 21.52
CA PRO A 44 -1.42 -4.59 22.65
C PRO A 44 -1.19 -3.47 23.66
N VAL A 45 -2.28 -2.98 24.27
CA VAL A 45 -2.21 -2.06 25.39
C VAL A 45 -2.96 -2.61 26.59
N VAL A 46 -2.50 -2.26 27.78
CA VAL A 46 -3.16 -2.61 29.03
C VAL A 46 -3.43 -1.36 29.83
N LYS A 47 -4.58 -1.30 30.53
CA LYS A 47 -4.92 -0.18 31.40
C LYS A 47 -4.43 -0.47 32.82
N VAL A 48 -3.52 0.35 33.33
CA VAL A 48 -3.01 0.27 34.70
C VAL A 48 -3.45 1.53 35.43
N GLY A 49 -4.41 1.38 36.35
CA GLY A 49 -5.08 2.51 36.99
C GLY A 49 -5.77 3.42 35.97
N ARG A 50 -5.30 4.67 35.86
CA ARG A 50 -5.85 5.68 34.93
C ARG A 50 -5.07 5.81 33.62
N GLN A 51 -4.02 5.02 33.41
CA GLN A 51 -3.13 5.16 32.26
C GLN A 51 -3.14 3.92 31.37
N TRP A 52 -3.05 4.15 30.06
CA TRP A 52 -2.78 3.10 29.09
C TRP A 52 -1.28 2.87 29.00
N MET A 53 -0.90 1.61 29.03
CA MET A 53 0.49 1.15 29.02
C MET A 53 0.70 0.22 27.83
N VAL A 54 1.90 0.29 27.26
CA VAL A 54 2.38 -0.54 26.17
C VAL A 54 3.56 -1.35 26.69
N ASP A 55 3.65 -2.63 26.32
CA ASP A 55 4.91 -3.35 26.54
C ASP A 55 5.96 -2.89 25.53
N ASP A 56 7.11 -2.46 26.06
CA ASP A 56 8.22 -1.90 25.31
C ASP A 56 8.76 -2.88 24.26
N GLY A 57 8.78 -4.19 24.55
CA GLY A 57 9.24 -5.21 23.61
C GLY A 57 8.28 -5.38 22.42
N HIS A 58 6.97 -5.29 22.65
CA HIS A 58 5.99 -5.26 21.56
C HIS A 58 6.09 -3.99 20.72
N LEU A 59 6.37 -2.84 21.34
CA LEU A 59 6.62 -1.61 20.59
C LEU A 59 7.86 -1.73 19.73
N ASP A 60 8.99 -2.17 20.30
CA ASP A 60 10.25 -2.33 19.58
C ASP A 60 10.11 -3.29 18.40
N ALA A 61 9.40 -4.41 18.59
CA ALA A 61 9.11 -5.34 17.51
C ALA A 61 8.30 -4.69 16.37
N ALA A 62 7.32 -3.85 16.70
CA ALA A 62 6.52 -3.14 15.70
C ALA A 62 7.35 -2.08 14.95
N LEU A 63 8.17 -1.30 15.66
CA LEU A 63 9.06 -0.30 15.05
C LEU A 63 10.11 -0.97 14.16
N ALA A 64 10.72 -2.07 14.59
CA ALA A 64 11.65 -2.85 13.80
C ALA A 64 11.00 -3.43 12.54
N ALA A 65 9.76 -3.93 12.65
CA ALA A 65 9.00 -4.41 11.50
C ALA A 65 8.72 -3.29 10.49
N MET A 66 8.36 -2.09 10.96
CA MET A 66 8.18 -0.92 10.11
C MET A 66 9.47 -0.51 9.40
N ALA A 67 10.60 -0.46 10.12
CA ALA A 67 11.90 -0.16 9.54
C ALA A 67 12.28 -1.16 8.44
N LYS A 68 12.05 -2.46 8.69
CA LYS A 68 12.28 -3.53 7.71
C LYS A 68 11.36 -3.38 6.49
N ALA A 69 10.07 -3.11 6.69
CA ALA A 69 9.12 -2.90 5.60
C ALA A 69 9.49 -1.70 4.73
N ARG A 70 9.95 -0.60 5.34
CA ARG A 70 10.46 0.58 4.63
C ARG A 70 11.72 0.26 3.82
N ALA A 71 12.69 -0.43 4.42
CA ALA A 71 13.91 -0.84 3.71
C ALA A 71 13.59 -1.73 2.50
N LEU A 72 12.65 -2.67 2.66
CA LEU A 72 12.19 -3.51 1.57
C LEU A 72 11.52 -2.69 0.45
N ARG A 73 10.63 -1.75 0.78
CA ARG A 73 9.99 -0.86 -0.21
C ARG A 73 11.00 -0.03 -0.98
N ALA A 74 11.99 0.56 -0.29
CA ALA A 74 13.06 1.31 -0.92
C ALA A 74 13.89 0.42 -1.87
N GLN A 75 14.23 -0.80 -1.43
CA GLN A 75 14.92 -1.78 -2.27
C GLN A 75 14.09 -2.13 -3.52
N ARG A 76 12.80 -2.46 -3.36
CA ARG A 76 11.91 -2.81 -4.48
C ARG A 76 11.73 -1.66 -5.45
N SER A 77 11.68 -0.44 -4.96
CA SER A 77 11.62 0.77 -5.80
C SER A 77 12.90 0.92 -6.64
N ALA A 78 14.08 0.76 -6.02
CA ALA A 78 15.35 0.82 -6.72
C ALA A 78 15.56 -0.33 -7.73
N GLU A 79 15.01 -1.51 -7.44
CA GLU A 79 14.98 -2.65 -8.36
C GLU A 79 14.04 -2.39 -9.55
N TYR A 80 12.85 -1.84 -9.30
CA TYR A 80 11.90 -1.48 -10.35
C TYR A 80 12.48 -0.44 -11.32
N CYS A 81 13.15 0.60 -10.80
CA CYS A 81 13.87 1.59 -11.63
C CYS A 81 14.98 0.97 -12.50
N ARG A 82 15.47 -0.22 -12.15
CA ARG A 82 16.46 -1.00 -12.91
C ARG A 82 15.82 -2.12 -13.73
N HIS A 83 14.51 -2.04 -13.94
CA HIS A 83 13.72 -2.98 -14.71
C HIS A 83 13.65 -4.41 -14.13
N VAL A 84 13.73 -4.54 -12.81
CA VAL A 84 13.55 -5.82 -12.10
C VAL A 84 12.14 -5.90 -11.53
N LEU A 85 11.34 -6.86 -12.02
CA LEU A 85 9.98 -7.12 -11.55
C LEU A 85 9.95 -8.28 -10.55
N HIS A 86 9.08 -8.14 -9.54
CA HIS A 86 8.78 -9.22 -8.61
C HIS A 86 7.35 -9.71 -8.84
N PRO A 87 7.08 -11.03 -8.68
CA PRO A 87 5.74 -11.56 -8.88
C PRO A 87 4.76 -11.03 -7.84
N GLY A 88 3.48 -10.98 -8.21
CA GLY A 88 2.40 -10.54 -7.33
C GLY A 88 2.28 -9.01 -7.27
N THR A 89 1.63 -8.53 -6.21
CA THR A 89 1.52 -7.09 -5.92
C THR A 89 2.67 -6.67 -5.03
N VAL A 90 3.42 -5.65 -5.46
CA VAL A 90 4.65 -5.22 -4.81
C VAL A 90 4.53 -3.75 -4.45
N ASP A 91 4.74 -3.45 -3.16
CA ASP A 91 4.80 -2.09 -2.65
C ASP A 91 6.11 -1.42 -3.06
N MET A 92 5.99 -0.17 -3.53
CA MET A 92 7.08 0.73 -3.84
C MET A 92 6.88 2.04 -3.09
N ASP A 93 7.88 2.92 -3.14
CA ASP A 93 7.76 4.25 -2.59
C ASP A 93 6.81 5.08 -3.46
N GLY A 94 5.67 5.47 -2.88
CA GLY A 94 4.65 6.30 -3.54
C GLY A 94 3.74 5.56 -4.52
N GLY A 95 3.74 4.23 -4.52
CA GLY A 95 2.89 3.43 -5.40
C GLY A 95 3.12 1.94 -5.29
N ARG A 96 2.55 1.20 -6.25
CA ARG A 96 2.68 -0.26 -6.33
C ARG A 96 2.73 -0.70 -7.79
N HIS A 97 3.24 -1.90 -8.02
CA HIS A 97 3.01 -2.60 -9.27
C HIS A 97 2.45 -4.01 -9.02
N ARG A 98 1.76 -4.55 -10.02
CA ARG A 98 1.28 -5.94 -10.03
C ARG A 98 1.59 -6.57 -11.38
N VAL A 99 2.34 -7.67 -11.36
CA VAL A 99 2.63 -8.45 -12.58
C VAL A 99 1.45 -9.32 -12.94
N VAL A 100 1.02 -9.27 -14.21
CA VAL A 100 -0.05 -10.10 -14.79
C VAL A 100 0.36 -10.53 -16.19
N GLY A 101 0.75 -11.79 -16.33
CA GLY A 101 1.20 -12.36 -17.61
C GLY A 101 2.40 -11.61 -18.19
N ALA A 102 2.27 -11.12 -19.43
CA ALA A 102 3.33 -10.42 -20.13
C ALA A 102 3.41 -8.91 -19.82
N PHE A 103 2.55 -8.43 -18.92
CA PHE A 103 2.46 -7.02 -18.54
C PHE A 103 2.48 -6.87 -17.03
N HIS A 104 2.62 -5.64 -16.57
CA HIS A 104 2.37 -5.26 -15.19
C HIS A 104 1.57 -3.98 -15.14
N PHE A 105 0.71 -3.89 -14.14
CA PHE A 105 -0.05 -2.69 -13.85
C PHE A 105 0.67 -1.91 -12.77
N VAL A 106 0.97 -0.63 -12.99
CA VAL A 106 1.62 0.25 -12.03
C VAL A 106 0.70 1.41 -11.68
N TRP A 107 0.61 1.76 -10.40
CA TRP A 107 -0.17 2.90 -9.94
C TRP A 107 0.58 3.68 -8.88
N SER A 108 0.36 5.00 -8.87
CA SER A 108 0.91 5.92 -7.88
C SER A 108 -0.17 6.37 -6.92
N ASP A 109 0.12 6.31 -5.62
CA ASP A 109 -0.79 6.75 -4.57
C ASP A 109 -1.12 8.25 -4.71
N MET A 110 -0.13 9.06 -5.12
CA MET A 110 -0.32 10.49 -5.37
C MET A 110 -1.20 10.74 -6.60
N ALA A 111 -0.97 10.00 -7.69
CA ALA A 111 -1.79 10.14 -8.90
C ALA A 111 -3.24 9.70 -8.65
N ILE A 112 -3.46 8.66 -7.84
CA ILE A 112 -4.80 8.28 -7.39
C ILE A 112 -5.43 9.40 -6.57
N ALA A 113 -4.71 9.95 -5.60
CA ALA A 113 -5.23 10.96 -4.67
C ALA A 113 -5.57 12.30 -5.36
N VAL A 114 -4.75 12.73 -6.31
CA VAL A 114 -4.87 14.06 -6.94
C VAL A 114 -5.60 14.01 -8.28
N GLN A 115 -5.28 13.02 -9.12
CA GLN A 115 -5.73 12.98 -10.52
C GLN A 115 -6.81 11.93 -10.76
N ARG A 116 -7.19 11.15 -9.73
CA ARG A 116 -8.07 9.98 -9.86
C ARG A 116 -7.57 9.00 -10.93
N SER A 117 -6.27 8.97 -11.18
CA SER A 117 -5.65 8.00 -12.09
C SER A 117 -5.75 6.62 -11.49
N ASN A 118 -6.17 5.62 -12.28
CA ASN A 118 -6.24 4.24 -11.81
C ASN A 118 -4.89 3.52 -11.91
N GLY A 119 -3.90 4.10 -12.59
CA GLY A 119 -2.62 3.46 -12.95
C GLY A 119 -2.47 3.30 -14.46
N CYS A 120 -1.42 2.61 -14.88
CA CYS A 120 -1.19 2.27 -16.29
C CYS A 120 -0.59 0.86 -16.44
N TRP A 121 -0.87 0.24 -17.58
CA TRP A 121 -0.22 -1.01 -17.98
C TRP A 121 1.11 -0.75 -18.67
N VAL A 122 2.08 -1.61 -18.39
CA VAL A 122 3.43 -1.55 -18.93
C VAL A 122 3.84 -2.94 -19.40
N CYS A 123 4.50 -3.02 -20.55
CA CYS A 123 5.03 -4.28 -21.06
C CYS A 123 6.24 -4.76 -20.25
N ASN A 124 6.26 -6.02 -19.84
CA ASN A 124 7.38 -6.58 -19.08
C ASN A 124 8.67 -6.71 -19.90
N THR A 125 8.56 -6.79 -21.23
CA THR A 125 9.69 -6.99 -22.14
C THR A 125 10.41 -5.69 -22.46
N CYS A 126 9.68 -4.68 -22.93
CA CYS A 126 10.28 -3.42 -23.41
C CYS A 126 10.04 -2.22 -22.48
N TRP A 127 9.29 -2.38 -21.38
CA TRP A 127 8.97 -1.32 -20.43
C TRP A 127 8.22 -0.11 -21.01
N ALA A 128 7.73 -0.24 -22.25
CA ALA A 128 6.87 0.76 -22.85
C ALA A 128 5.45 0.66 -22.28
N PRO A 129 4.73 1.79 -22.19
CA PRO A 129 3.30 1.78 -21.90
C PRO A 129 2.54 0.86 -22.85
N ALA A 130 1.62 0.08 -22.30
CA ALA A 130 0.73 -0.78 -23.06
C ALA A 130 -0.57 -0.04 -23.40
N SER A 131 -1.19 -0.44 -24.51
CA SER A 131 -2.54 -0.03 -24.88
C SER A 131 -3.55 -0.96 -24.23
N GLU A 132 -4.66 -0.39 -23.76
CA GLU A 132 -5.81 -1.12 -23.25
C GLU A 132 -6.86 -1.24 -24.36
N GLU A 133 -7.46 -2.41 -24.48
CA GLU A 133 -8.63 -2.66 -25.32
C GLU A 133 -9.84 -2.85 -24.42
N HIS A 134 -10.90 -2.10 -24.71
CA HIS A 134 -12.15 -2.16 -23.97
C HIS A 134 -13.26 -2.57 -24.92
N GLY A 135 -14.14 -3.43 -24.43
CA GLY A 135 -15.28 -3.94 -25.20
C GLY A 135 -16.15 -4.94 -24.46
N GLY A 136 -15.86 -5.21 -23.18
CA GLY A 136 -16.71 -6.02 -22.32
C GLY A 136 -17.96 -5.26 -21.90
N GLU A 137 -19.01 -6.00 -21.54
CA GLU A 137 -20.21 -5.41 -20.92
C GLU A 137 -19.83 -4.78 -19.57
N GLU A 138 -20.34 -3.56 -19.33
CA GLU A 138 -20.18 -2.94 -18.02
C GLU A 138 -20.88 -3.79 -16.96
N CYS A 139 -20.18 -4.08 -15.86
CA CYS A 139 -20.82 -4.78 -14.76
C CYS A 139 -21.93 -3.91 -14.13
N HIS A 140 -22.93 -4.54 -13.52
CA HIS A 140 -24.03 -3.85 -12.80
C HIS A 140 -23.53 -2.78 -11.83
N ARG A 141 -22.38 -2.97 -11.19
CA ARG A 141 -21.80 -1.97 -10.28
C ARG A 141 -21.34 -0.71 -11.02
N CYS A 142 -20.74 -0.88 -12.20
CA CYS A 142 -20.33 0.22 -13.07
C CYS A 142 -21.56 0.97 -13.60
N LEU A 143 -22.60 0.24 -14.01
CA LEU A 143 -23.88 0.78 -14.49
C LEU A 143 -24.68 1.51 -13.41
N ASP A 144 -24.89 0.89 -12.25
CA ASP A 144 -25.83 1.38 -11.24
C ASP A 144 -25.18 2.37 -10.25
N TRP A 145 -23.84 2.35 -10.08
CA TRP A 145 -23.13 3.10 -9.01
C TRP A 145 -21.96 3.95 -9.52
N GLY A 146 -21.73 4.00 -10.84
CA GLY A 146 -20.61 4.72 -11.46
C GLY A 146 -19.30 3.93 -11.47
N SER A 147 -18.17 4.59 -11.75
CA SER A 147 -16.89 3.93 -12.07
C SER A 147 -16.49 2.83 -11.07
N CYS A 148 -16.47 1.59 -11.54
CA CYS A 148 -15.86 0.49 -10.82
C CYS A 148 -14.33 0.57 -10.98
N ARG A 149 -13.60 0.54 -9.87
CA ARG A 149 -12.12 0.69 -9.83
C ARG A 149 -11.36 -0.37 -10.63
N THR A 150 -12.04 -1.40 -11.12
CA THR A 150 -11.44 -2.60 -11.72
C THR A 150 -11.46 -2.59 -13.25
N ASN A 151 -11.80 -1.46 -13.91
CA ASN A 151 -11.83 -1.37 -15.38
C ASN A 151 -12.57 -2.56 -16.02
N CYS A 152 -13.82 -2.81 -15.59
CA CYS A 152 -14.53 -4.07 -15.88
C CYS A 152 -14.82 -4.33 -17.38
N THR A 153 -14.61 -3.33 -18.23
CA THR A 153 -14.76 -3.43 -19.68
C THR A 153 -13.47 -3.79 -20.39
N LEU A 154 -12.34 -3.86 -19.68
CA LEU A 154 -11.03 -4.24 -20.20
C LEU A 154 -11.08 -5.68 -20.71
N THR A 155 -10.80 -5.87 -21.99
CA THR A 155 -10.81 -7.18 -22.67
C THR A 155 -9.43 -7.60 -23.13
N GLY A 156 -8.51 -6.65 -23.31
CA GLY A 156 -7.17 -6.94 -23.79
C GLY A 156 -6.15 -5.87 -23.44
N ILE A 157 -4.89 -6.28 -23.45
CA ILE A 157 -3.72 -5.41 -23.24
C ILE A 157 -2.70 -5.75 -24.33
N SER A 158 -2.17 -4.72 -25.00
CA SER A 158 -1.22 -4.90 -26.10
C SER A 158 -0.05 -3.91 -26.04
N CYS A 159 1.14 -4.35 -26.46
CA CYS A 159 2.32 -3.49 -26.58
C CYS A 159 2.64 -3.22 -28.05
N ARG A 160 2.55 -1.96 -28.48
CA ARG A 160 2.85 -1.57 -29.86
C ARG A 160 4.34 -1.68 -30.22
N THR A 161 5.22 -1.63 -29.22
CA THR A 161 6.68 -1.67 -29.44
C THR A 161 7.19 -3.08 -29.72
N CYS A 162 6.67 -4.10 -29.02
CA CYS A 162 7.16 -5.48 -29.17
C CYS A 162 6.11 -6.45 -29.73
N GLY A 163 4.88 -5.99 -29.98
CA GLY A 163 3.81 -6.80 -30.58
C GLY A 163 3.16 -7.82 -29.63
N VAL A 164 3.57 -7.88 -28.36
CA VAL A 164 2.98 -8.77 -27.37
C VAL A 164 1.56 -8.31 -27.05
N SER A 165 0.63 -9.26 -26.90
CA SER A 165 -0.73 -9.01 -26.45
C SER A 165 -1.19 -10.11 -25.48
N GLN A 166 -2.15 -9.77 -24.62
CA GLN A 166 -2.84 -10.72 -23.77
C GLN A 166 -4.31 -10.33 -23.60
N ALA A 167 -5.18 -11.32 -23.43
CA ALA A 167 -6.52 -11.09 -22.93
C ALA A 167 -6.45 -10.67 -21.45
N ALA A 168 -7.35 -9.79 -21.03
CA ALA A 168 -7.42 -9.25 -19.68
C ALA A 168 -8.17 -10.17 -18.70
#